data_AF-A0ABD2JIP3-F1
#
_entry.id   AF-A0ABD2JIP3-F1
#
_cell.length_a   1.000
_cell.length_b   1.000
_cell.length_c   1.000
_cell.angle_alpha   90.00
_cell.angle_beta   90.00
_cell.angle_gamma   90.00
#
_symmetry.space_group_name_H-M   'P 1'
#
loop_
_entity.id
_entity.type
_entity.pdbx_description
1 polymer ?
#
loop_
_entity_poly.entity_id
_entity_poly.type
_entity_poly.pdbx_seq_one_letter_code
_entity_poly.pdbx_strand_id
1 'polypeptide(L)'
;MSSSGNSLERMKHLLSTEEHSDVHFLVGDGDAKEVLPAHQLILKNASVVFEAMFRFDANKEQRENAENRRQMLGSALFKIRFPLFSQEDFSEKIVPSGILTAKEMVGIEQYHSQSEKCGTFDGLLI
;
A
#
# COMPACT_ATOMS: atom_id res chain seq x y z
N MET A 1 -45.46 -0.91 -18.20
CA MET A 1 -45.44 -2.03 -19.18
C MET A 1 -44.19 -2.84 -18.91
N SER A 2 -44.34 -3.94 -18.19
CA SER A 2 -43.24 -4.77 -17.71
C SER A 2 -42.78 -5.68 -18.85
N SER A 3 -41.73 -5.27 -19.56
CA SER A 3 -41.14 -6.12 -20.60
C SER A 3 -40.48 -7.32 -19.91
N SER A 4 -40.99 -8.51 -20.21
CA SER A 4 -40.37 -9.79 -19.86
C SER A 4 -39.11 -9.96 -20.71
N GLY A 5 -38.10 -9.15 -20.42
CA GLY A 5 -36.81 -9.21 -21.08
C GLY A 5 -36.11 -10.49 -20.67
N ASN A 6 -35.76 -11.32 -21.65
CA ASN A 6 -34.86 -12.44 -21.41
C ASN A 6 -33.56 -11.92 -20.76
N SER A 7 -32.90 -12.72 -19.92
CA SER A 7 -31.70 -12.28 -19.18
C SER A 7 -30.58 -11.77 -20.10
N LEU A 8 -30.53 -12.24 -21.35
CA LEU A 8 -29.56 -11.83 -22.34
C LEU A 8 -29.78 -10.38 -22.80
N GLU A 9 -31.02 -9.96 -23.05
CA GLU A 9 -31.34 -8.59 -23.44
C GLU A 9 -31.07 -7.60 -22.30
N ARG A 10 -31.32 -8.00 -21.05
CA ARG A 10 -30.94 -7.20 -19.89
C ARG A 10 -29.41 -7.12 -19.74
N MET A 11 -28.69 -8.22 -19.94
CA MET A 11 -27.22 -8.25 -19.90
C MET A 11 -26.59 -7.40 -21.01
N LYS A 12 -27.11 -7.49 -22.24
CA LYS A 12 -26.69 -6.64 -23.36
C LYS A 12 -26.95 -5.17 -23.07
N HIS A 13 -28.09 -4.86 -22.47
CA HIS A 13 -28.41 -3.48 -22.09
C HIS A 13 -27.36 -2.95 -21.11
N LEU A 14 -27.09 -3.69 -20.02
CA LEU A 14 -26.06 -3.34 -19.03
C LEU A 14 -24.67 -3.18 -19.65
N LEU A 15 -24.30 -4.01 -20.63
CA LEU A 15 -23.00 -3.93 -21.33
C LEU A 15 -22.90 -2.76 -22.31
N SER A 16 -24.02 -2.24 -22.78
CA SER A 16 -24.07 -1.16 -23.77
C SER A 16 -24.35 0.20 -23.13
N THR A 17 -24.89 0.23 -21.91
CA THR A 17 -25.11 1.45 -21.14
C THR A 17 -23.99 1.66 -20.12
N GLU A 18 -23.75 2.92 -19.77
CA GLU A 18 -22.84 3.30 -18.67
C GLU A 18 -23.44 2.97 -17.28
N GLU A 19 -24.65 2.42 -17.23
CA GLU A 19 -25.33 2.13 -15.97
C GLU A 19 -24.53 1.07 -15.17
N HIS A 20 -24.06 1.48 -13.99
CA HIS A 20 -23.21 0.69 -13.10
C HIS A 20 -21.80 0.36 -13.63
N SER A 21 -21.28 1.06 -14.64
CA SER A 21 -19.88 0.85 -15.06
C SER A 21 -18.90 1.42 -14.02
N ASP A 22 -17.99 0.57 -13.54
CA ASP A 22 -16.96 0.93 -12.55
C ASP A 22 -15.56 1.13 -13.17
N VAL A 23 -15.41 0.91 -14.48
CA VAL A 23 -14.15 1.06 -15.23
C VAL A 23 -14.43 1.81 -16.51
N HIS A 24 -13.51 2.70 -16.88
CA HIS A 24 -13.56 3.45 -18.13
C HIS A 24 -12.22 3.30 -18.84
N PHE A 25 -12.25 2.70 -20.03
CA PHE A 25 -11.06 2.57 -20.86
C PHE A 25 -10.93 3.77 -21.78
N LEU A 26 -9.77 4.42 -21.74
CA LEU A 26 -9.41 5.44 -22.72
C LEU A 26 -8.78 4.75 -23.92
N VAL A 27 -9.48 4.74 -25.06
CA VAL A 27 -9.07 4.06 -26.29
C VAL A 27 -8.82 5.10 -27.37
N GLY A 28 -7.85 4.86 -28.23
CA GLY A 28 -7.48 5.77 -29.32
C GLY A 28 -6.16 6.51 -29.09
N ASP A 29 -5.73 7.24 -30.12
CA ASP A 29 -4.40 7.86 -30.19
C ASP A 29 -4.51 9.37 -30.46
N GLY A 30 -3.59 10.15 -29.88
CA GLY A 30 -3.58 11.62 -30.00
C GLY A 30 -4.85 12.29 -29.47
N ASP A 31 -5.44 13.16 -30.29
CA ASP A 31 -6.69 13.89 -30.01
C ASP A 31 -7.96 13.04 -30.22
N ALA A 32 -7.85 11.86 -30.84
CA ALA A 32 -8.96 10.95 -31.07
C ALA A 32 -9.07 9.90 -29.95
N LYS A 33 -9.29 10.36 -28.71
CA LYS A 33 -9.50 9.48 -27.56
C LYS A 33 -10.98 9.34 -27.24
N GLU A 34 -11.45 8.11 -27.16
CA GLU A 34 -12.80 7.75 -26.74
C GLU A 34 -12.76 7.03 -25.39
N VAL A 35 -13.81 7.21 -24.60
CA VAL A 35 -13.96 6.56 -23.30
C VAL A 35 -14.99 5.45 -23.44
N LEU A 36 -14.58 4.21 -23.20
CA LEU A 36 -15.44 3.04 -23.23
C LEU A 36 -15.76 2.59 -21.79
N PRO A 37 -17.03 2.65 -21.37
CA PRO A 37 -17.43 2.16 -20.05
C PRO A 37 -17.40 0.63 -20.02
N ALA A 38 -17.01 0.07 -18.87
CA ALA A 38 -16.91 -1.36 -18.63
C ALA A 38 -17.15 -1.71 -17.15
N HIS A 39 -17.53 -2.95 -16.89
CA HIS A 39 -17.85 -3.45 -15.55
C HIS A 39 -16.73 -4.35 -15.03
N GLN A 40 -16.15 -4.01 -13.86
CA GLN A 40 -15.07 -4.80 -13.26
C GLN A 40 -15.43 -6.28 -13.12
N LEU A 41 -16.68 -6.59 -12.73
CA LEU A 41 -17.14 -7.95 -12.53
C LEU A 41 -17.02 -8.79 -13.80
N ILE A 42 -17.32 -8.22 -14.96
CA ILE A 42 -17.28 -8.92 -16.24
C ILE A 42 -15.83 -9.13 -16.67
N LEU A 43 -14.98 -8.11 -16.52
CA LEU A 43 -13.55 -8.19 -16.84
C LEU A 43 -12.81 -9.22 -15.96
N LYS A 44 -13.09 -9.23 -14.65
CA LYS A 44 -12.54 -10.21 -13.69
C LYS A 44 -12.91 -11.64 -14.07
N ASN A 45 -14.16 -11.88 -14.46
CA ASN A 45 -14.61 -13.21 -14.89
C ASN A 45 -14.08 -13.61 -16.28
N ALA A 46 -13.88 -12.65 -17.18
CA ALA A 46 -13.41 -12.89 -18.54
C ALA A 46 -11.90 -13.19 -18.61
N SER A 47 -11.10 -12.68 -17.66
CA SER A 47 -9.65 -12.89 -17.66
C SER A 47 -9.04 -12.87 -16.27
N VAL A 48 -8.23 -13.88 -16.00
CA VAL A 48 -7.39 -13.97 -14.80
C VAL A 48 -6.39 -12.82 -14.68
N VAL A 49 -6.01 -12.20 -15.80
CA VAL A 49 -5.10 -11.03 -15.79
C VAL A 49 -5.82 -9.82 -15.20
N PHE A 50 -7.05 -9.56 -15.65
CA PHE A 50 -7.87 -8.48 -15.09
C PHE A 50 -8.23 -8.77 -13.63
N GLU A 51 -8.55 -10.02 -13.29
CA GLU A 51 -8.74 -10.43 -11.90
C GLU A 51 -7.53 -10.10 -11.02
N ALA A 52 -6.31 -10.47 -11.45
CA ALA A 52 -5.08 -10.19 -10.72
C ALA A 52 -4.80 -8.69 -10.61
N MET A 53 -5.01 -7.92 -11.68
CA MET A 53 -4.83 -6.47 -11.70
C MET A 53 -5.73 -5.77 -10.68
N PHE A 54 -7.04 -6.05 -10.71
CA PHE A 54 -7.99 -5.42 -9.79
C PHE A 54 -7.83 -5.91 -8.34
N ARG A 55 -7.39 -7.17 -8.12
CA ARG A 55 -7.02 -7.65 -6.77
C ARG A 55 -5.81 -6.91 -6.22
N PHE A 56 -4.83 -6.61 -7.06
CA PHE A 56 -3.63 -5.89 -6.64
C PHE A 56 -3.96 -4.46 -6.18
N ASP A 57 -4.83 -3.75 -6.91
CA ASP A 57 -5.27 -2.40 -6.53
C ASP A 57 -6.08 -2.40 -5.23
N ALA A 58 -6.99 -3.37 -5.07
CA ALA A 58 -7.80 -3.50 -3.85
C ALA A 58 -6.94 -3.80 -2.60
N ASN A 59 -5.81 -4.49 -2.77
CA ASN A 59 -4.93 -4.85 -1.67
C ASN A 59 -3.84 -3.80 -1.40
N LYS A 60 -3.89 -2.61 -2.01
CA LYS A 60 -2.87 -1.56 -1.77
C LYS A 60 -2.72 -1.22 -0.29
N GLU A 61 -3.83 -1.07 0.41
CA GLU A 61 -3.85 -0.79 1.86
C GLU A 61 -3.26 -1.95 2.67
N GLN A 62 -3.52 -3.20 2.27
CA GLN A 62 -2.87 -4.36 2.87
C GLN A 62 -1.37 -4.38 2.59
N ARG A 63 -0.89 -4.02 1.40
CA ARG A 63 0.54 -4.00 1.06
C ARG A 63 1.31 -2.92 1.84
N GLU A 64 0.65 -1.81 2.12
CA GLU A 64 1.19 -0.73 2.96
C GLU A 64 1.03 -1.01 4.46
N ASN A 65 0.37 -2.10 4.84
CA ASN A 65 0.32 -2.53 6.24
C ASN A 65 1.74 -2.73 6.76
N ALA A 66 2.00 -2.20 7.96
CA ALA A 66 3.25 -2.33 8.66
C ALA A 66 3.71 -3.78 8.79
N GLU A 67 2.77 -4.71 9.01
CA GLU A 67 3.05 -6.16 9.11
C GLU A 67 3.66 -6.71 7.81
N ASN A 68 3.08 -6.35 6.65
CA ASN A 68 3.54 -6.82 5.35
C ASN A 68 4.89 -6.20 4.97
N ARG A 69 5.10 -4.91 5.28
CA ARG A 69 6.40 -4.25 5.11
C ARG A 69 7.47 -4.91 5.98
N ARG A 70 7.13 -5.27 7.22
CA ARG A 70 8.02 -5.99 8.14
C ARG A 70 8.32 -7.40 7.64
N GLN A 71 7.34 -8.14 7.12
CA GLN A 71 7.55 -9.46 6.52
C GLN A 71 8.46 -9.40 5.29
N MET A 72 8.26 -8.39 4.43
CA MET A 72 9.08 -8.18 3.24
C MET A 72 10.54 -7.82 3.59
N LEU A 73 10.75 -6.94 4.57
CA LEU A 73 12.10 -6.55 5.01
C LEU A 73 12.77 -7.62 5.87
N GLY A 74 12.00 -8.39 6.64
CA GLY A 74 12.47 -9.51 7.45
C GLY A 74 13.76 -9.20 8.21
N SER A 75 14.80 -9.99 7.96
CA SER A 75 16.11 -9.82 8.60
C SER A 75 16.95 -8.65 8.06
N ALA A 76 16.64 -8.14 6.86
CA ALA A 76 17.32 -6.97 6.31
C ALA A 76 16.97 -5.69 7.06
N LEU A 77 15.85 -5.66 7.79
CA LEU A 77 15.50 -4.56 8.69
C LEU A 77 16.62 -4.29 9.72
N PHE A 78 17.25 -5.34 10.26
CA PHE A 78 18.33 -5.22 11.25
C PHE A 78 19.67 -4.78 10.66
N LYS A 79 19.80 -4.73 9.32
CA LYS A 79 20.99 -4.17 8.65
C LYS A 79 20.92 -2.63 8.56
N ILE A 80 19.74 -2.05 8.80
CA ILE A 80 19.56 -0.60 8.85
C ILE A 80 20.08 -0.09 10.19
N ARG A 81 20.99 0.88 10.15
CA ARG A 81 21.56 1.51 11.35
C ARG A 81 20.63 2.60 11.85
N PHE A 82 19.49 2.21 12.43
CA PHE A 82 18.55 3.13 13.08
C PHE A 82 19.20 4.09 14.09
N PRO A 83 20.23 3.69 14.88
CA PRO A 83 20.91 4.61 15.80
C PRO A 83 21.69 5.77 15.15
N LEU A 84 21.83 5.77 13.81
CA LEU A 84 22.43 6.89 13.07
C LEU A 84 21.39 7.90 12.58
N PHE A 85 20.09 7.62 12.75
CA PHE A 85 19.04 8.60 12.51
C PHE A 85 18.99 9.61 13.66
N SER A 86 18.64 10.86 13.35
CA SER A 86 18.31 11.85 14.37
C SER A 86 17.03 11.43 15.10
N GLN A 87 16.86 11.83 16.36
CA GLN A 87 15.64 11.51 17.12
C GLN A 87 14.38 12.09 16.46
N GLU A 88 14.51 13.26 15.85
CA GLU A 88 13.44 13.95 15.12
C GLU A 88 13.01 13.14 13.90
N ASP A 89 13.97 12.74 13.04
CA ASP A 89 13.69 11.94 11.86
C ASP A 89 13.17 10.53 12.22
N PHE A 90 13.63 9.98 13.34
CA PHE A 90 13.15 8.71 13.85
C PHE A 90 11.67 8.79 14.23
N SER A 91 11.29 9.82 15.00
CA SER A 91 9.90 10.01 15.46
C SER A 91 8.96 10.42 14.33
N GLU A 92 9.43 11.21 13.36
CA GLU A 92 8.60 11.70 12.26
C GLU A 92 8.42 10.66 11.14
N LYS A 93 9.46 9.88 10.83
CA LYS A 93 9.46 9.01 9.63
C LYS A 93 9.46 7.51 9.96
N ILE A 94 10.12 7.10 11.04
CA ILE A 94 10.27 5.68 11.38
C ILE A 94 9.14 5.20 12.30
N VAL A 95 8.76 5.97 13.33
CA VAL A 95 7.67 5.59 14.26
C VAL A 95 6.32 5.43 13.56
N PRO A 96 5.87 6.36 12.67
CA PRO A 96 4.58 6.22 11.99
C PRO A 96 4.57 5.11 10.93
N SER A 97 5.75 4.60 10.54
CA SER A 97 5.84 3.47 9.61
C SER A 97 5.31 2.16 10.22
N GLY A 98 5.19 2.07 11.55
CA GLY A 98 4.72 0.89 12.27
C GLY A 98 5.62 -0.35 12.14
N ILE A 99 6.78 -0.21 11.49
CA ILE A 99 7.63 -1.35 11.11
C ILE A 99 8.47 -1.89 12.28
N LEU A 100 8.68 -1.06 13.30
CA LEU A 100 9.37 -1.39 14.54
C LEU A 100 8.33 -1.73 15.63
N THR A 101 8.60 -2.78 16.40
CA THR A 101 7.81 -3.06 17.60
C THR A 101 8.18 -2.11 18.73
N ALA A 102 7.27 -1.97 19.71
CA ALA A 102 7.52 -1.15 20.91
C ALA A 102 8.83 -1.52 21.63
N LYS A 103 9.22 -2.80 21.64
CA LYS A 103 10.48 -3.25 22.24
C LYS A 103 11.71 -2.77 21.48
N GLU A 104 11.65 -2.81 20.15
CA GLU A 104 12.74 -2.36 19.27
C GLU A 104 12.90 -0.83 19.35
N MET A 105 11.79 -0.10 19.43
CA MET A 105 11.76 1.35 19.59
C MET A 105 12.42 1.79 20.91
N VAL A 106 12.04 1.17 22.03
CA VAL A 106 12.64 1.44 23.35
C VAL A 106 14.15 1.12 23.34
N GLY A 107 14.58 0.06 22.65
CA GLY A 107 15.99 -0.28 22.54
C GLY A 107 16.81 0.78 21.79
N ILE A 108 16.26 1.37 20.73
CA ILE A 108 16.93 2.43 19.97
C ILE A 108 16.98 3.72 20.80
N GLU A 109 15.89 4.12 21.45
CA GLU A 109 15.88 5.28 22.36
C GLU A 109 16.88 5.13 23.52
N GLN A 110 16.94 3.94 24.12
CA GLN A 110 17.88 3.66 25.20
C GLN A 110 19.35 3.71 24.73
N TYR A 111 19.63 3.44 23.45
CA TYR A 111 20.96 3.60 22.86
C TYR A 111 21.33 5.08 22.71
N HIS A 112 20.42 5.94 22.24
CA HIS A 112 20.66 7.38 22.16
C HIS A 112 20.93 7.99 23.55
N SER A 113 20.12 7.64 24.57
CA SER A 113 20.34 8.09 25.94
C SER A 113 21.64 7.58 26.59
N GLN A 114 22.18 6.45 26.12
CA GLN A 114 23.49 5.94 26.59
C GLN A 114 24.65 6.60 25.85
N SER A 115 24.49 6.90 24.55
CA SER A 115 25.46 7.66 23.77
C SER A 115 25.67 9.07 24.33
N GLU A 116 24.63 9.70 24.88
CA GLU A 116 24.72 11.00 25.57
C GLU A 116 25.44 10.91 26.93
N LYS A 117 25.42 9.74 27.58
CA LYS A 117 26.08 9.50 28.88
C LYS A 117 27.54 9.05 28.76
N CYS A 118 27.99 8.65 27.57
CA CYS A 118 29.40 8.31 27.28
C CYS A 118 30.19 9.53 26.73
N GLY A 119 29.83 10.74 27.16
CA GLY A 119 30.54 11.99 26.82
C GLY A 119 31.31 12.61 27.99
N THR A 120 31.07 12.18 29.23
CA THR A 120 31.74 12.75 30.42
C THR A 120 32.57 11.68 31.09
N PHE A 121 33.75 11.44 30.54
CA PHE A 121 34.84 10.82 31.30
C PHE A 121 35.42 11.92 32.20
N ASP A 122 34.72 12.21 33.30
CA ASP A 122 35.31 13.00 34.39
C ASP A 122 36.51 12.22 34.92
N GLY A 123 37.69 12.66 34.50
CA GLY A 123 38.96 12.14 34.94
C GLY A 123 39.10 12.35 36.44
N LEU A 124 38.76 11.32 37.22
CA LEU A 124 39.32 11.09 38.52
C LEU A 124 39.34 9.57 38.77
N LEU A 125 40.43 8.94 38.36
CA LEU A 125 40.81 7.63 38.90
C LEU A 125 41.93 7.88 39.91
N ILE A 126 41.67 7.43 41.14
CA ILE A 126 42.60 7.28 42.26
C ILE A 126 43.80 6.42 41.81
#